data_AF-A0A8A1MJE3-F1
#
_entry.id   AF-A0A8A1MJE3-F1
#
_cell.length_a   1.000
_cell.length_b   1.000
_cell.length_c   1.000
_cell.angle_alpha   90.00
_cell.angle_beta   90.00
_cell.angle_gamma   90.00
#
_symmetry.space_group_name_H-M   'P 1'
#
loop_
_entity.id
_entity.type
_entity.pdbx_description
1 polymer ?
#
loop_
_entity_poly.entity_id
_entity_poly.type
_entity_poly.pdbx_seq_one_letter_code
_entity_poly.pdbx_strand_id
1 'polypeptide(L)'
;MVRTRIVCISDTHGYGPPDGAFKLPKGDVLVHAGDLSNQGTLNELRKTAEWIERADFEVKIGHANIISNMSEGNHDITLDGNFYNRHWQLFHNQRRESADDCQALFTKSSIIYLNHEAAVIRLSNPGGPQSVFKIFGSPYTPYCGKWAFSYTSEKACGIWDKIPLDTDIVLTHTPPRSHCDENRHGSLGCEHLRQALWRVRPRLAICGHVHEGRGYDRVLWDIALQSGEKFRELSSVSGELPPLNSKKQCLIDLTGKTQPRLRNDGPSGSSFPTLRANDESQVAKGAGTIPGRNETCIVNAAIMATSWPHRGGKKFNSPLVIDLDLPVAG
;
A
#
# COMPACT_ATOMS: atom_id res chain seq x y z
N MET A 1 16.41 -13.19 -7.98
CA MET A 1 15.42 -12.09 -8.07
C MET A 1 15.08 -11.87 -9.53
N VAL A 2 13.85 -11.47 -9.80
CA VAL A 2 13.31 -11.20 -11.14
C VAL A 2 12.50 -9.92 -11.11
N ARG A 3 12.59 -9.15 -12.17
CA ARG A 3 11.81 -7.92 -12.33
C ARG A 3 10.33 -8.27 -12.48
N THR A 4 9.52 -7.73 -11.58
CA THR A 4 8.06 -7.76 -11.61
C THR A 4 7.54 -6.34 -11.76
N ARG A 5 6.60 -6.11 -12.68
CA ARG A 5 5.96 -4.82 -12.90
C ARG A 5 4.63 -4.73 -12.17
N ILE A 6 4.55 -3.83 -11.21
CA ILE A 6 3.38 -3.58 -10.38
C ILE A 6 2.75 -2.25 -10.78
N VAL A 7 1.46 -2.27 -11.13
CA VAL A 7 0.67 -1.07 -11.40
C VAL A 7 -0.11 -0.74 -10.14
N CYS A 8 0.15 0.44 -9.56
CA CYS A 8 -0.46 0.88 -8.32
C CYS A 8 -1.44 2.02 -8.56
N ILE A 9 -2.61 1.88 -7.93
CA ILE A 9 -3.69 2.86 -7.90
C ILE A 9 -4.29 2.93 -6.51
N SER A 10 -5.00 4.00 -6.21
CA SER A 10 -5.79 4.19 -4.99
C SER A 10 -6.80 5.31 -5.23
N ASP A 11 -7.78 5.47 -4.33
CA ASP A 11 -8.64 6.65 -4.30
C ASP A 11 -9.37 6.84 -5.64
N THR A 12 -9.92 5.74 -6.15
CA THR A 12 -10.68 5.76 -7.39
C THR A 12 -12.09 6.28 -7.17
N HIS A 13 -12.62 6.15 -5.95
CA HIS A 13 -13.95 6.62 -5.55
C HIS A 13 -15.05 6.18 -6.53
N GLY A 14 -14.98 4.94 -7.00
CA GLY A 14 -15.94 4.35 -7.93
C GLY A 14 -15.73 4.69 -9.40
N TYR A 15 -14.64 5.39 -9.76
CA TYR A 15 -14.28 5.68 -11.16
C TYR A 15 -13.22 4.71 -11.67
N GLY A 16 -13.41 4.19 -12.88
CA GLY A 16 -12.44 3.29 -13.49
C GLY A 16 -12.12 3.63 -14.95
N PRO A 17 -11.31 2.77 -15.60
CA PRO A 17 -11.09 2.84 -17.04
C PRO A 17 -12.38 2.84 -17.89
N PRO A 18 -13.46 2.12 -17.54
CA PRO A 18 -14.73 2.18 -18.28
C PRO A 18 -15.36 3.58 -18.30
N ASP A 19 -15.12 4.39 -17.27
CA ASP A 19 -15.63 5.77 -17.17
C ASP A 19 -14.72 6.78 -17.90
N GLY A 20 -13.62 6.32 -18.51
CA GLY A 20 -12.61 7.18 -19.12
C GLY A 20 -11.76 7.96 -18.12
N ALA A 21 -11.79 7.60 -16.83
CA ALA A 21 -11.08 8.32 -15.78
C ALA A 21 -9.56 8.21 -15.94
N PHE A 22 -9.05 7.00 -16.20
CA PHE A 22 -7.63 6.73 -16.42
C PHE A 22 -7.44 5.48 -17.30
N LYS A 23 -6.22 5.28 -17.80
CA LYS A 23 -5.84 4.09 -18.56
C LYS A 23 -4.88 3.23 -17.74
N LEU A 24 -5.15 1.92 -17.69
CA LEU A 24 -4.24 0.97 -17.08
C LEU A 24 -3.09 0.65 -18.05
N PRO A 25 -1.83 0.92 -17.66
CA PRO A 25 -0.68 0.44 -18.42
C PRO A 25 -0.51 -1.07 -18.25
N LYS A 26 0.27 -1.70 -19.15
CA LYS A 26 0.65 -3.10 -19.00
C LYS A 26 1.50 -3.32 -17.74
N GLY A 27 1.21 -4.39 -17.01
CA GLY A 27 2.00 -4.88 -15.88
C GLY A 27 1.63 -6.31 -15.53
N ASP A 28 2.32 -6.87 -14.54
CA ASP A 28 2.11 -8.24 -14.08
C ASP A 28 1.07 -8.29 -12.94
N VAL A 29 1.14 -7.28 -12.05
CA VAL A 29 0.27 -7.18 -10.86
C VAL A 29 -0.42 -5.81 -10.83
N LEU A 30 -1.73 -5.80 -10.58
CA LEU A 30 -2.48 -4.59 -10.24
C LEU A 30 -2.70 -4.52 -8.73
N VAL A 31 -2.41 -3.38 -8.12
CA VAL A 31 -2.61 -3.13 -6.68
C VAL A 31 -3.49 -1.89 -6.49
N HIS A 32 -4.57 -2.03 -5.71
CA HIS A 32 -5.46 -0.94 -5.31
C HIS A 32 -5.43 -0.68 -3.80
N ALA A 33 -4.99 0.51 -3.38
CA ALA A 33 -4.75 0.83 -1.97
C ALA A 33 -5.95 1.46 -1.22
N GLY A 34 -7.18 0.98 -1.49
CA GLY A 34 -8.41 1.47 -0.82
C GLY A 34 -9.12 2.63 -1.50
N ASP A 35 -10.25 3.04 -0.91
CA ASP A 35 -11.24 3.99 -1.46
C ASP A 35 -11.74 3.54 -2.86
N LEU A 36 -12.28 2.32 -2.89
CA LEU A 36 -12.78 1.64 -4.10
C LEU A 36 -14.10 2.25 -4.61
N SER A 37 -14.90 2.82 -3.70
CA SER A 37 -16.19 3.42 -3.99
C SER A 37 -16.35 4.79 -3.31
N ASN A 38 -17.44 5.49 -3.63
CA ASN A 38 -17.65 6.82 -3.08
C ASN A 38 -18.49 6.79 -1.80
N GLN A 39 -19.45 5.87 -1.73
CA GLN A 39 -20.39 5.73 -0.62
C GLN A 39 -20.44 4.31 -0.04
N GLY A 40 -19.78 3.33 -0.65
CA GLY A 40 -19.80 1.96 -0.17
C GLY A 40 -21.07 1.19 -0.56
N THR A 41 -21.83 1.69 -1.55
CA THR A 41 -23.03 0.98 -2.02
C THR A 41 -22.66 -0.28 -2.78
N LEU A 42 -23.53 -1.30 -2.74
CA LEU A 42 -23.28 -2.56 -3.45
C LEU A 42 -23.07 -2.34 -4.95
N ASN A 43 -23.77 -1.37 -5.55
CA ASN A 43 -23.65 -1.07 -6.97
C ASN A 43 -22.31 -0.43 -7.34
N GLU A 44 -21.80 0.50 -6.53
CA GLU A 44 -20.49 1.10 -6.76
C GLU A 44 -19.38 0.05 -6.60
N LEU A 45 -19.42 -0.72 -5.51
CA LEU A 45 -18.45 -1.78 -5.26
C LEU A 45 -18.47 -2.85 -6.35
N ARG A 46 -19.66 -3.24 -6.85
CA ARG A 46 -19.80 -4.19 -7.95
C ARG A 46 -19.13 -3.67 -9.22
N LYS A 47 -19.40 -2.42 -9.60
CA LYS A 47 -18.77 -1.81 -10.78
C LYS A 47 -17.25 -1.81 -10.64
N THR A 48 -16.74 -1.46 -9.46
CA THR A 48 -15.30 -1.43 -9.18
C THR A 48 -14.68 -2.83 -9.27
N ALA A 49 -15.25 -3.82 -8.58
CA ALA A 49 -14.78 -5.20 -8.63
C ALA A 49 -14.77 -5.73 -10.07
N GLU A 50 -15.87 -5.55 -10.82
CA GLU A 50 -15.99 -6.05 -12.18
C GLU A 50 -14.92 -5.50 -13.13
N TRP A 51 -14.59 -4.20 -13.08
CA TRP A 51 -13.57 -3.67 -13.99
C TRP A 51 -12.16 -4.10 -13.56
N ILE A 52 -11.90 -4.25 -12.26
CA ILE A 52 -10.63 -4.78 -11.75
C ILE A 52 -10.45 -6.23 -12.22
N GLU A 53 -11.49 -7.07 -12.13
CA GLU A 53 -11.44 -8.46 -12.59
C GLU A 53 -11.15 -8.58 -14.09
N ARG A 54 -11.78 -7.71 -14.89
CA ARG A 54 -11.57 -7.63 -16.34
C ARG A 54 -10.21 -7.06 -16.74
N ALA A 55 -9.44 -6.48 -15.82
CA ALA A 55 -8.14 -5.93 -16.13
C ALA A 55 -7.15 -7.06 -16.48
N ASP A 56 -6.37 -6.85 -17.54
CA ASP A 56 -5.40 -7.81 -18.08
C ASP A 56 -4.10 -7.80 -17.25
N PHE A 57 -4.21 -8.38 -16.05
CA PHE A 57 -3.12 -8.61 -15.10
C PHE A 57 -3.23 -10.03 -14.57
N GLU A 58 -2.08 -10.66 -14.32
CA GLU A 58 -2.03 -12.02 -13.80
C GLU A 58 -2.61 -12.09 -12.39
N VAL A 59 -2.29 -11.11 -11.55
CA VAL A 59 -2.83 -10.97 -10.19
C VAL A 59 -3.38 -9.56 -9.97
N LYS A 60 -4.54 -9.47 -9.32
CA LYS A 60 -5.12 -8.22 -8.83
C LYS A 60 -5.26 -8.28 -7.32
N ILE A 61 -4.76 -7.26 -6.63
CA ILE A 61 -4.75 -7.17 -5.18
C ILE A 61 -5.42 -5.87 -4.78
N GLY A 62 -6.26 -5.90 -3.77
CA GLY A 62 -6.81 -4.70 -3.18
C GLY A 62 -7.20 -4.89 -1.73
N HIS A 63 -7.52 -3.80 -1.07
CA HIS A 63 -8.28 -3.82 0.17
C HIS A 63 -9.32 -2.70 0.12
N ALA A 64 -10.33 -2.78 0.99
CA ALA A 64 -11.24 -1.68 1.21
C ALA A 64 -10.52 -0.53 1.87
N ASN A 65 -11.00 0.70 1.71
CA ASN A 65 -10.94 1.60 2.85
C ASN A 65 -12.02 2.67 2.85
N ILE A 66 -12.11 3.37 3.97
CA ILE A 66 -12.85 4.60 4.15
C ILE A 66 -11.91 5.59 4.79
N ILE A 67 -11.74 6.75 4.17
CA ILE A 67 -11.50 7.94 4.96
C ILE A 67 -12.40 9.07 4.50
N SER A 68 -13.17 9.57 5.45
CA SER A 68 -13.77 10.88 5.34
C SER A 68 -13.01 11.84 6.26
N ASN A 69 -12.58 12.97 5.72
CA ASN A 69 -12.71 14.19 6.50
C ASN A 69 -14.21 14.50 6.63
N MET A 70 -14.64 15.25 7.64
CA MET A 70 -16.06 15.57 7.92
C MET A 70 -16.86 16.17 6.72
N SER A 71 -16.19 16.44 5.59
CA SER A 71 -16.74 16.96 4.34
C SER A 71 -16.63 15.99 3.13
N GLU A 72 -15.98 14.82 3.24
CA GLU A 72 -15.46 14.05 2.08
C GLU A 72 -15.89 12.58 1.96
N GLY A 73 -16.93 12.13 2.68
CA GLY A 73 -17.71 10.94 2.27
C GLY A 73 -17.23 9.55 2.75
N ASN A 74 -18.15 8.58 2.63
CA ASN A 74 -18.11 7.23 3.21
C ASN A 74 -17.63 6.19 2.18
N HIS A 75 -16.33 6.07 1.91
CA HIS A 75 -15.91 5.37 0.68
C HIS A 75 -16.24 3.88 0.62
N ASP A 76 -15.80 3.01 1.54
CA ASP A 76 -16.12 1.57 1.51
C ASP A 76 -16.79 1.03 2.80
N ILE A 77 -17.70 1.81 3.40
CA ILE A 77 -18.30 1.53 4.73
C ILE A 77 -18.89 0.13 4.90
N THR A 78 -19.49 -0.43 3.86
CA THR A 78 -20.14 -1.74 3.92
C THR A 78 -19.15 -2.90 4.00
N LEU A 79 -17.86 -2.66 3.71
CA LEU A 79 -16.82 -3.68 3.79
C LEU A 79 -16.32 -3.91 5.23
N ASP A 80 -16.63 -3.00 6.17
CA ASP A 80 -16.53 -3.25 7.62
C ASP A 80 -17.93 -3.58 8.18
N GLY A 81 -18.32 -4.84 8.08
CA GLY A 81 -19.63 -5.30 8.53
C GLY A 81 -19.91 -4.99 10.00
N ASN A 82 -18.89 -5.05 10.87
CA ASN A 82 -19.05 -4.78 12.31
C ASN A 82 -19.40 -3.32 12.59
N PHE A 83 -18.73 -2.40 11.91
CA PHE A 83 -19.04 -0.98 11.99
C PHE A 83 -20.39 -0.69 11.31
N TYR A 84 -20.57 -1.13 10.07
CA TYR A 84 -21.74 -0.79 9.28
C TYR A 84 -23.04 -1.29 9.90
N ASN A 85 -23.06 -2.53 10.42
CA ASN A 85 -24.25 -3.05 11.11
C ASN A 85 -24.67 -2.23 12.33
N ARG A 86 -23.76 -1.51 12.98
CA ARG A 86 -24.04 -0.63 14.13
C ARG A 86 -24.35 0.81 13.75
N HIS A 87 -23.93 1.24 12.56
CA HIS A 87 -23.93 2.66 12.18
C HIS A 87 -24.64 2.97 10.85
N TRP A 88 -25.22 1.97 10.18
CA TRP A 88 -25.83 2.13 8.85
C TRP A 88 -26.86 3.26 8.77
N GLN A 89 -27.55 3.60 9.87
CA GLN A 89 -28.53 4.70 9.89
C GLN A 89 -27.92 6.09 9.62
N LEU A 90 -26.61 6.23 9.80
CA LEU A 90 -25.88 7.47 9.50
C LEU A 90 -25.56 7.61 8.00
N PHE A 91 -25.81 6.57 7.21
CA PHE A 91 -25.34 6.45 5.84
C PHE A 91 -26.48 6.10 4.88
N HIS A 92 -26.19 6.21 3.58
CA HIS A 92 -27.09 5.79 2.49
C HIS A 92 -28.53 6.33 2.58
N ASN A 93 -28.73 7.53 3.14
CA ASN A 93 -30.05 8.09 3.38
C ASN A 93 -30.99 7.12 4.12
N GLN A 94 -30.45 6.37 5.09
CA GLN A 94 -31.18 5.35 5.85
C GLN A 94 -31.73 4.21 5.00
N ARG A 95 -31.12 3.94 3.84
CA ARG A 95 -31.33 2.71 3.09
C ARG A 95 -30.20 1.73 3.39
N ARG A 96 -30.53 0.65 4.10
CA ARG A 96 -29.55 -0.36 4.48
C ARG A 96 -29.12 -1.19 3.25
N GLU A 97 -27.86 -1.04 2.86
CA GLU A 97 -27.13 -2.00 2.01
C GLU A 97 -26.83 -3.31 2.77
N SER A 98 -26.56 -4.39 2.04
CA SER A 98 -26.14 -5.67 2.60
C SER A 98 -24.61 -5.74 2.68
N ALA A 99 -24.05 -5.65 3.89
CA ALA A 99 -22.60 -5.76 4.10
C ALA A 99 -22.05 -7.12 3.62
N ASP A 100 -22.80 -8.18 3.86
CA ASP A 100 -22.44 -9.53 3.43
C ASP A 100 -22.36 -9.63 1.91
N ASP A 101 -23.32 -9.06 1.18
CA ASP A 101 -23.28 -9.03 -0.29
C ASP A 101 -22.13 -8.18 -0.82
N CYS A 102 -21.84 -7.04 -0.17
CA CYS A 102 -20.71 -6.18 -0.53
C CYS A 102 -19.37 -6.91 -0.33
N GLN A 103 -19.19 -7.59 0.80
CA GLN A 103 -17.98 -8.39 1.06
C GLN A 103 -17.90 -9.61 0.12
N ALA A 104 -19.05 -10.22 -0.21
CA ALA A 104 -19.13 -11.35 -1.12
C ALA A 104 -18.66 -11.02 -2.55
N LEU A 105 -18.76 -9.76 -2.99
CA LEU A 105 -18.21 -9.34 -4.28
C LEU A 105 -16.70 -9.62 -4.36
N PHE A 106 -15.97 -9.36 -3.29
CA PHE A 106 -14.52 -9.51 -3.27
C PHE A 106 -14.10 -10.94 -2.97
N THR A 107 -14.75 -11.61 -2.02
CA THR A 107 -14.40 -13.00 -1.67
C THR A 107 -14.74 -14.03 -2.76
N LYS A 108 -15.69 -13.71 -3.66
CA LYS A 108 -16.05 -14.56 -4.81
C LYS A 108 -15.35 -14.14 -6.11
N SER A 109 -14.61 -13.03 -6.09
CA SER A 109 -13.87 -12.54 -7.25
C SER A 109 -12.50 -13.20 -7.38
N SER A 110 -11.86 -12.99 -8.52
CA SER A 110 -10.44 -13.25 -8.73
C SER A 110 -9.50 -12.25 -8.04
N ILE A 111 -10.05 -11.24 -7.33
CA ILE A 111 -9.28 -10.21 -6.63
C ILE A 111 -8.84 -10.77 -5.27
N ILE A 112 -7.54 -10.68 -4.99
CA ILE A 112 -7.02 -10.97 -3.66
C ILE A 112 -7.33 -9.76 -2.77
N TYR A 113 -8.38 -9.91 -1.96
CA TYR A 113 -8.79 -8.90 -1.01
C TYR A 113 -8.11 -9.12 0.34
N LEU A 114 -7.37 -8.12 0.83
CA LEU A 114 -6.62 -8.20 2.09
C LEU A 114 -7.28 -7.33 3.17
N ASN A 115 -7.72 -7.93 4.27
CA ASN A 115 -8.29 -7.18 5.40
C ASN A 115 -7.45 -7.34 6.66
N HIS A 116 -6.36 -6.58 6.73
CA HIS A 116 -5.40 -6.63 7.83
C HIS A 116 -4.76 -8.03 7.99
N GLU A 117 -4.26 -8.54 6.86
CA GLU A 117 -3.72 -9.89 6.74
C GLU A 117 -2.58 -9.95 5.72
N ALA A 118 -1.84 -11.06 5.74
CA ALA A 118 -0.77 -11.33 4.79
C ALA A 118 -1.16 -12.43 3.81
N ALA A 119 -0.71 -12.30 2.55
CA ALA A 119 -0.82 -13.32 1.53
C ALA A 119 0.52 -13.54 0.83
N VAL A 120 0.76 -14.77 0.39
CA VAL A 120 1.88 -15.10 -0.50
C VAL A 120 1.35 -15.12 -1.93
N ILE A 121 1.89 -14.24 -2.76
CA ILE A 121 1.52 -14.10 -4.16
C ILE A 121 2.51 -14.89 -5.00
N ARG A 122 1.98 -15.65 -5.96
CA ARG A 122 2.77 -16.46 -6.89
C ARG A 122 2.34 -16.12 -8.31
N LEU A 123 3.28 -15.57 -9.08
CA LEU A 123 3.13 -15.48 -10.52
C LEU A 123 3.63 -16.81 -11.12
N SER A 124 2.85 -17.36 -12.03
CA SER A 124 2.99 -18.69 -12.62
C SER A 124 2.93 -18.68 -14.14
N ASN A 125 2.61 -17.53 -14.77
CA ASN A 125 2.62 -17.41 -16.22
C ASN A 125 3.99 -17.82 -16.79
N PRO A 126 4.08 -18.83 -17.68
CA PRO A 126 5.35 -19.31 -18.24
C PRO A 126 6.18 -18.24 -18.95
N GLY A 127 5.52 -17.25 -19.55
CA GLY A 127 6.18 -16.10 -20.19
C GLY A 127 6.34 -14.88 -19.28
N GLY A 128 5.89 -14.96 -18.03
CA GLY A 128 5.92 -13.89 -17.04
C GLY A 128 7.13 -13.97 -16.11
N PRO A 129 7.20 -13.11 -15.08
CA PRO A 129 8.33 -13.05 -14.17
C PRO A 129 8.44 -14.27 -13.24
N GLN A 130 7.34 -15.00 -13.00
CA GLN A 130 7.30 -16.15 -12.09
C GLN A 130 7.78 -15.85 -10.65
N SER A 131 7.56 -14.61 -10.21
CA SER A 131 7.98 -14.16 -8.89
C SER A 131 7.06 -14.68 -7.78
N VAL A 132 7.63 -14.83 -6.59
CA VAL A 132 6.91 -15.18 -5.36
C VAL A 132 7.28 -14.17 -4.29
N PHE A 133 6.27 -13.53 -3.71
CA PHE A 133 6.47 -12.48 -2.71
C PHE A 133 5.36 -12.48 -1.66
N LYS A 134 5.67 -11.99 -0.46
CA LYS A 134 4.68 -11.78 0.60
C LYS A 134 4.20 -10.34 0.62
N ILE A 135 2.89 -10.15 0.61
CA ILE A 135 2.25 -8.85 0.79
C ILE A 135 1.43 -8.85 2.08
N PHE A 136 1.49 -7.76 2.84
CA PHE A 136 0.58 -7.50 3.95
C PHE A 136 -0.33 -6.33 3.58
N GLY A 137 -1.65 -6.52 3.67
CA GLY A 137 -2.64 -5.51 3.32
C GLY A 137 -3.47 -5.08 4.52
N SER A 138 -3.69 -3.79 4.72
CA SER A 138 -4.48 -3.27 5.85
C SER A 138 -5.32 -2.04 5.46
N PRO A 139 -6.65 -2.08 5.68
CA PRO A 139 -7.51 -0.93 5.47
C PRO A 139 -7.37 0.11 6.59
N TYR A 140 -6.75 -0.21 7.72
CA TYR A 140 -6.84 0.66 8.89
C TYR A 140 -6.22 2.06 8.71
N THR A 141 -6.90 3.09 9.25
CA THR A 141 -6.48 4.49 9.22
C THR A 141 -6.52 5.15 10.60
N PRO A 142 -5.54 6.02 10.95
CA PRO A 142 -5.62 6.83 12.16
C PRO A 142 -6.72 7.90 12.02
N TYR A 143 -7.84 7.72 12.72
CA TYR A 143 -8.90 8.73 12.75
C TYR A 143 -9.69 8.67 14.05
N CYS A 144 -10.11 9.85 14.54
CA CYS A 144 -10.96 9.98 15.71
C CYS A 144 -12.41 10.34 15.28
N GLY A 145 -13.20 9.33 14.92
CA GLY A 145 -14.62 9.53 14.58
C GLY A 145 -15.36 8.23 14.31
N LYS A 146 -16.65 8.34 13.95
CA LYS A 146 -17.51 7.19 13.61
C LYS A 146 -17.35 6.83 12.14
N TRP A 147 -16.19 6.29 11.78
CA TRP A 147 -15.91 5.77 10.44
C TRP A 147 -15.37 4.35 10.54
N ALA A 148 -15.70 3.51 9.56
CA ALA A 148 -15.20 2.15 9.54
C ALA A 148 -13.70 2.12 9.26
N PHE A 149 -13.04 1.02 9.67
CA PHE A 149 -11.58 0.88 9.61
C PHE A 149 -10.78 2.00 10.31
N SER A 150 -11.41 2.80 11.18
CA SER A 150 -10.71 3.80 11.98
C SER A 150 -10.11 3.20 13.25
N TYR A 151 -8.96 3.73 13.66
CA TYR A 151 -8.38 3.44 14.97
C TYR A 151 -7.85 4.70 15.63
N THR A 152 -7.79 4.66 16.95
CA THR A 152 -7.20 5.72 17.78
C THR A 152 -5.70 5.54 17.89
N SER A 153 -4.95 6.63 18.11
CA SER A 153 -3.49 6.61 18.20
C SER A 153 -2.94 5.57 19.17
N GLU A 154 -3.66 5.27 20.26
CA GLU A 154 -3.26 4.27 21.26
C GLU A 154 -3.30 2.83 20.73
N LYS A 155 -4.18 2.54 19.76
CA LYS A 155 -4.29 1.22 19.13
C LYS A 155 -3.28 1.00 18.01
N ALA A 156 -2.65 2.06 17.54
CA ALA A 156 -1.80 2.03 16.35
C ALA A 156 -0.66 1.02 16.47
N CYS A 157 0.05 0.99 17.61
CA CYS A 157 1.14 0.04 17.85
C CYS A 157 0.68 -1.41 17.68
N GLY A 158 -0.39 -1.82 18.38
CA GLY A 158 -0.90 -3.19 18.31
C GLY A 158 -1.47 -3.60 16.95
N ILE A 159 -1.87 -2.64 16.12
CA ILE A 159 -2.27 -2.88 14.72
C ILE A 159 -1.02 -3.14 13.88
N TRP A 160 -0.05 -2.23 13.89
CA TRP A 160 1.10 -2.29 12.98
C TRP A 160 2.18 -3.29 13.41
N ASP A 161 2.17 -3.73 14.68
CA ASP A 161 3.03 -4.82 15.16
C ASP A 161 2.74 -6.17 14.49
N LYS A 162 1.52 -6.34 13.94
CA LYS A 162 1.08 -7.56 13.26
C LYS A 162 1.67 -7.75 11.86
N ILE A 163 2.29 -6.72 11.27
CA ILE A 163 2.96 -6.87 9.98
C ILE A 163 4.10 -7.90 10.13
N PRO A 164 4.09 -9.02 9.37
CA PRO A 164 5.15 -10.02 9.45
C PRO A 164 6.49 -9.45 9.01
N LEU A 165 7.58 -9.82 9.70
CA LEU A 165 8.93 -9.33 9.41
C LEU A 165 9.46 -9.75 8.03
N ASP A 166 8.87 -10.79 7.43
CA ASP A 166 9.25 -11.29 6.12
C ASP A 166 8.42 -10.73 4.95
N THR A 167 7.57 -9.74 5.22
CA THR A 167 6.76 -9.05 4.22
C THR A 167 7.64 -8.32 3.19
N ASP A 168 7.48 -8.62 1.90
CA ASP A 168 8.16 -7.91 0.79
C ASP A 168 7.48 -6.58 0.46
N ILE A 169 6.14 -6.57 0.50
CA ILE A 169 5.31 -5.42 0.13
C ILE A 169 4.31 -5.13 1.25
N VAL A 170 4.27 -3.89 1.72
CA VAL A 170 3.21 -3.43 2.62
C VAL A 170 2.22 -2.60 1.82
N LEU A 171 0.94 -2.90 1.96
CA LEU A 171 -0.17 -2.20 1.33
C LEU A 171 -1.08 -1.67 2.44
N THR A 172 -1.13 -0.36 2.59
CA THR A 172 -2.01 0.32 3.53
C THR A 172 -2.84 1.34 2.77
N HIS A 173 -3.92 1.84 3.35
CA HIS A 173 -4.53 3.04 2.78
C HIS A 173 -3.85 4.30 3.31
N THR A 174 -3.69 4.39 4.64
CA THR A 174 -3.02 5.53 5.28
C THR A 174 -1.53 5.52 4.93
N PRO A 175 -0.95 6.69 4.59
CA PRO A 175 0.49 6.80 4.44
C PRO A 175 1.22 6.74 5.80
N PRO A 176 2.49 6.32 5.84
CA PRO A 176 3.33 6.52 7.01
C PRO A 176 3.61 8.02 7.20
N ARG A 177 3.79 8.45 8.46
CA ARG A 177 4.06 9.86 8.76
C ARG A 177 5.32 10.36 8.04
N SER A 178 5.28 11.59 7.54
CA SER A 178 6.37 12.29 6.85
C SER A 178 6.74 11.76 5.45
N HIS A 179 5.98 10.81 4.89
CA HIS A 179 6.22 10.28 3.55
C HIS A 179 4.93 10.21 2.76
N CYS A 180 4.84 11.03 1.72
CA CYS A 180 3.68 11.09 0.82
C CYS A 180 2.35 11.30 1.58
N ASP A 181 2.37 12.06 2.69
CA ASP A 181 1.29 12.18 3.66
C ASP A 181 0.81 13.61 3.94
N GLU A 182 1.36 14.59 3.23
CA GLU A 182 1.00 16.00 3.40
C GLU A 182 -0.17 16.39 2.51
N ASN A 183 -1.09 17.17 3.09
CA ASN A 183 -2.04 17.98 2.34
C ASN A 183 -1.93 19.46 2.77
N ARG A 184 -2.85 20.29 2.28
CA ARG A 184 -2.91 21.72 2.62
C ARG A 184 -3.08 22.04 4.13
N HIS A 185 -3.41 21.04 4.95
CA HIS A 185 -3.64 21.17 6.40
C HIS A 185 -2.54 20.49 7.23
N GLY A 186 -1.55 19.86 6.58
CA GLY A 186 -0.42 19.21 7.23
C GLY A 186 -0.36 17.70 6.97
N SER A 187 0.47 17.03 7.77
CA SER A 187 0.73 15.59 7.70
C SER A 187 -0.42 14.79 8.33
N LEU A 188 -0.95 13.83 7.57
CA LEU A 188 -2.01 12.90 7.99
C LEU A 188 -1.49 11.46 8.23
N GLY A 189 -0.20 11.23 8.03
CA GLY A 189 0.37 9.89 8.09
C GLY A 189 0.52 9.34 9.51
N CYS A 190 0.59 8.02 9.61
CA CYS A 190 0.73 7.33 10.89
C CYS A 190 2.19 7.13 11.29
N GLU A 191 2.58 7.65 12.46
CA GLU A 191 3.94 7.49 13.01
C GLU A 191 4.26 6.03 13.38
N HIS A 192 3.29 5.30 13.94
CA HIS A 192 3.49 3.87 14.26
C HIS A 192 3.62 3.01 13.00
N LEU A 193 2.97 3.39 11.89
CA LEU A 193 3.17 2.73 10.60
C LEU A 193 4.59 2.98 10.08
N ARG A 194 5.08 4.22 10.15
CA ARG A 194 6.47 4.57 9.80
C ARG A 194 7.48 3.72 10.58
N GLN A 195 7.29 3.57 11.89
CA GLN A 195 8.13 2.71 12.74
C GLN A 195 8.02 1.23 12.36
N ALA A 196 6.82 0.75 12.02
CA ALA A 196 6.62 -0.61 11.55
C ALA A 196 7.33 -0.86 10.20
N LEU A 197 7.36 0.12 9.29
CA LEU A 197 8.12 0.03 8.04
C LEU A 197 9.62 -0.05 8.28
N TRP A 198 10.19 0.64 9.27
CA TRP A 198 11.59 0.46 9.66
C TRP A 198 11.89 -0.87 10.33
N ARG A 199 10.92 -1.44 11.07
CA ARG A 199 11.04 -2.78 11.68
C ARG A 199 11.04 -3.87 10.62
N VAL A 200 10.10 -3.80 9.68
CA VAL A 200 9.85 -4.83 8.64
C VAL A 200 10.76 -4.64 7.42
N ARG A 201 11.05 -3.38 7.07
CA ARG A 201 11.81 -2.94 5.89
C ARG A 201 11.35 -3.63 4.61
N PRO A 202 10.06 -3.48 4.23
CA PRO A 202 9.58 -4.01 2.97
C PRO A 202 10.31 -3.33 1.80
N ARG A 203 10.40 -3.99 0.65
CA ARG A 203 10.98 -3.39 -0.56
C ARG A 203 10.10 -2.24 -1.07
N LEU A 204 8.79 -2.39 -0.93
CA LEU A 204 7.79 -1.44 -1.39
C LEU A 204 6.68 -1.27 -0.34
N ALA A 205 6.32 -0.03 -0.03
CA ALA A 205 5.15 0.32 0.76
C ALA A 205 4.21 1.16 -0.10
N ILE A 206 2.97 0.73 -0.26
CA ILE A 206 1.96 1.35 -1.14
C ILE A 206 0.85 1.90 -0.27
N CYS A 207 0.51 3.16 -0.47
CA CYS A 207 -0.58 3.87 0.19
C CYS A 207 -1.43 4.70 -0.77
N GLY A 208 -2.43 5.37 -0.22
CA GLY A 208 -3.29 6.33 -0.90
C GLY A 208 -3.73 7.41 0.08
N HIS A 209 -5.04 7.64 0.15
CA HIS A 209 -5.74 8.55 1.06
C HIS A 209 -5.47 10.04 0.81
N VAL A 210 -4.21 10.43 0.87
CA VAL A 210 -3.81 11.83 0.82
C VAL A 210 -3.57 12.19 -0.63
N HIS A 211 -4.59 12.70 -1.32
CA HIS A 211 -4.55 12.95 -2.77
C HIS A 211 -3.40 13.89 -3.16
N GLU A 212 -3.18 14.93 -2.36
CA GLU A 212 -2.08 15.89 -2.52
C GLU A 212 -0.71 15.26 -2.24
N GLY A 213 -0.66 14.20 -1.45
CA GLY A 213 0.54 13.45 -1.09
C GLY A 213 1.00 12.49 -2.18
N ARG A 214 0.30 12.42 -3.32
CA ARG A 214 0.69 11.57 -4.46
C ARG A 214 2.17 11.77 -4.81
N GLY A 215 2.90 10.67 -4.84
CA GLY A 215 4.34 10.71 -5.08
C GLY A 215 5.01 9.42 -4.65
N TYR A 216 6.34 9.47 -4.55
CA TYR A 216 7.11 8.40 -3.93
C TYR A 216 8.34 8.95 -3.21
N ASP A 217 8.69 8.30 -2.12
CA ASP A 217 9.91 8.52 -1.37
C ASP A 217 10.74 7.24 -1.35
N ARG A 218 12.06 7.40 -1.30
CA ARG A 218 13.01 6.32 -1.02
C ARG A 218 13.65 6.57 0.33
N VAL A 219 13.36 5.69 1.29
CA VAL A 219 13.78 5.84 2.68
C VAL A 219 14.85 4.80 3.00
N LEU A 220 16.02 5.29 3.41
CA LEU A 220 17.11 4.47 3.91
C LEU A 220 17.05 4.44 5.43
N TRP A 221 16.87 3.24 5.97
CA TRP A 221 16.73 2.99 7.40
C TRP A 221 18.08 2.86 8.09
N ASP A 222 18.20 3.42 9.30
CA ASP A 222 19.35 3.16 10.16
C ASP A 222 19.16 1.83 10.89
N ILE A 223 20.00 0.86 10.53
CA ILE A 223 19.97 -0.49 11.12
C ILE A 223 21.05 -0.68 12.19
N ALA A 224 21.95 0.30 12.37
CA ALA A 224 23.08 0.25 13.28
C ALA A 224 22.82 1.11 14.53
N LEU A 225 21.59 1.06 15.06
CA LEU A 225 21.20 1.88 16.21
C LEU A 225 22.09 1.59 17.42
N GLN A 226 22.63 2.66 18.02
CA GLN A 226 23.31 2.60 19.30
C GLN A 226 22.29 2.44 20.45
N SER A 227 22.73 1.94 21.60
CA SER A 227 21.84 1.62 22.73
C SER A 227 20.98 2.83 23.13
N GLY A 228 19.66 2.71 22.97
CA GLY A 228 18.67 3.71 23.40
C GLY A 228 17.82 4.32 22.27
N GLU A 229 18.29 4.29 21.02
CA GLU A 229 17.47 4.68 19.86
C GLU A 229 16.58 3.51 19.44
N LYS A 230 15.27 3.77 19.22
CA LYS A 230 14.29 2.74 18.84
C LYS A 230 14.02 2.69 17.33
N PHE A 231 14.29 3.77 16.62
CA PHE A 231 13.94 3.97 15.21
C PHE A 231 14.69 5.19 14.67
N ARG A 232 15.29 5.09 13.48
CA ARG A 232 15.90 6.24 12.79
C ARG A 232 15.99 6.01 11.28
N GLU A 233 15.87 7.10 10.54
CA GLU A 233 16.15 7.18 9.11
C GLU A 233 17.53 7.79 8.89
N LEU A 234 18.32 7.17 8.00
CA LEU A 234 19.57 7.74 7.52
C LEU A 234 19.32 8.83 6.48
N SER A 235 18.35 8.63 5.59
CA SER A 235 17.95 9.59 4.57
C SER A 235 16.59 9.26 3.99
N SER A 236 15.87 10.28 3.54
CA SER A 236 14.71 10.13 2.65
C SER A 236 14.93 10.98 1.40
N VAL A 237 14.65 10.42 0.22
CA VAL A 237 14.73 11.13 -1.06
C VAL A 237 13.38 11.02 -1.74
N SER A 238 12.69 12.16 -1.87
CA SER A 238 11.49 12.26 -2.69
C SER A 238 11.84 12.17 -4.17
N GLY A 239 11.10 11.34 -4.88
CA GLY A 239 11.30 11.12 -6.29
C GLY A 239 10.39 11.99 -7.16
N GLU A 240 10.83 12.26 -8.39
CA GLU A 240 10.08 13.07 -9.33
C GLU A 240 9.19 12.21 -10.23
N LEU A 241 7.93 12.63 -10.38
CA LEU A 241 6.98 12.06 -11.33
C LEU A 241 6.82 12.99 -12.54
N PRO A 242 6.42 12.46 -13.71
CA PRO A 242 6.03 13.30 -14.83
C PRO A 242 4.95 14.33 -14.45
N PRO A 243 4.97 15.54 -15.01
CA PRO A 243 3.97 16.57 -14.69
C PRO A 243 2.56 16.15 -15.14
N LEU A 244 1.53 16.76 -14.54
CA LEU A 244 0.10 16.37 -14.66
C LEU A 244 -0.45 16.25 -16.09
N ASN A 245 0.17 16.90 -17.09
CA ASN A 245 -0.24 16.85 -18.50
C ASN A 245 0.73 16.04 -19.39
N SER A 246 1.71 15.39 -18.79
CA SER A 246 2.67 14.56 -19.51
C SER A 246 1.99 13.30 -20.02
N LYS A 247 2.30 12.94 -21.28
CA LYS A 247 1.95 11.62 -21.83
C LYS A 247 2.91 10.52 -21.37
N LYS A 248 3.96 10.87 -20.61
CA LYS A 248 4.93 9.89 -20.10
C LYS A 248 4.28 9.06 -19.00
N GLN A 249 4.57 7.77 -19.02
CA GLN A 249 4.21 6.86 -17.94
C GLN A 249 4.91 7.29 -16.64
N CYS A 250 4.16 7.26 -15.53
CA CYS A 250 4.70 7.51 -14.19
C CYS A 250 5.46 6.26 -13.69
N LEU A 251 6.64 6.03 -14.27
CA LEU A 251 7.48 4.86 -13.97
C LEU A 251 8.45 5.15 -12.81
N ILE A 252 8.44 4.28 -11.81
CA ILE A 252 9.39 4.19 -10.70
C ILE A 252 10.18 2.90 -10.90
N ASP A 253 11.43 3.01 -11.31
CA ASP A 253 12.27 1.85 -11.60
C ASP A 253 13.22 1.55 -10.43
N LEU A 254 12.95 0.48 -9.69
CA LEU A 254 13.71 0.07 -8.51
C LEU A 254 14.72 -1.05 -8.83
N THR A 255 14.84 -1.43 -10.11
CA THR A 255 15.67 -2.56 -10.58
C THR A 255 17.14 -2.18 -10.87
N GLY A 256 17.45 -0.88 -10.94
CA GLY A 256 18.79 -0.40 -11.30
C GLY A 256 18.95 -0.03 -12.78
N LYS A 257 17.90 -0.15 -13.61
CA LYS A 257 18.01 0.06 -15.07
C LYS A 257 17.98 1.53 -15.46
N THR A 258 17.10 2.33 -14.87
CA THR A 258 16.98 3.77 -15.13
C THR A 258 17.12 4.64 -13.89
N GLN A 259 16.92 4.08 -12.69
CA GLN A 259 17.22 4.72 -11.41
C GLN A 259 18.06 3.76 -10.54
N PRO A 260 18.72 4.23 -9.46
CA PRO A 260 19.51 3.37 -8.60
C PRO A 260 18.69 2.20 -8.05
N ARG A 261 19.27 0.99 -8.01
CA ARG A 261 18.62 -0.17 -7.39
C ARG A 261 18.35 0.09 -5.90
N LEU A 262 17.33 -0.57 -5.34
CA LEU A 262 17.13 -0.58 -3.89
C LEU A 262 18.31 -1.23 -3.16
N ARG A 263 18.74 -0.63 -2.06
CA ARG A 263 19.81 -1.15 -1.18
C ARG A 263 19.30 -2.28 -0.28
N ASN A 264 18.82 -3.35 -0.92
CA ASN A 264 18.13 -4.47 -0.25
C ASN A 264 18.79 -5.84 -0.43
N ASP A 265 19.92 -5.89 -1.14
CA ASP A 265 20.56 -7.15 -1.53
C ASP A 265 21.88 -7.43 -0.77
N GLY A 266 22.19 -6.66 0.29
CA GLY A 266 23.45 -6.77 1.03
C GLY A 266 24.69 -6.46 0.17
N PRO A 267 25.92 -6.53 0.71
CA PRO A 267 27.11 -6.43 -0.11
C PRO A 267 27.22 -7.69 -0.98
N SER A 268 27.06 -7.52 -2.29
CA SER A 268 27.39 -8.52 -3.31
C SER A 268 28.91 -8.75 -3.32
N GLY A 269 29.42 -9.52 -2.36
CA GLY A 269 30.82 -9.90 -2.27
C GLY A 269 31.45 -9.59 -0.91
N SER A 270 31.64 -10.62 -0.09
CA SER A 270 32.95 -10.97 0.49
C SER A 270 32.81 -12.19 1.39
N SER A 271 33.58 -13.21 1.05
CA SER A 271 34.22 -14.18 1.94
C SER A 271 33.99 -13.99 3.44
N PHE A 272 33.44 -15.03 4.06
CA PHE A 272 33.63 -15.32 5.49
C PHE A 272 35.06 -15.02 5.95
N PRO A 273 35.25 -14.43 7.14
CA PRO A 273 36.23 -14.93 8.08
C PRO A 273 35.53 -15.97 8.96
N THR A 274 35.98 -17.21 8.83
CA THR A 274 35.78 -18.25 9.84
C THR A 274 36.32 -17.75 11.17
N LEU A 275 35.43 -17.33 12.09
CA LEU A 275 35.80 -17.17 13.49
C LEU A 275 35.64 -18.51 14.20
N ARG A 276 36.77 -18.99 14.69
CA ARG A 276 36.96 -20.22 15.43
C ARG A 276 36.12 -20.24 16.70
N ALA A 277 35.78 -21.47 17.10
CA ALA A 277 35.06 -21.81 18.31
C ALA A 277 35.66 -21.20 19.59
N ASN A 278 34.75 -21.04 20.56
CA ASN A 278 34.91 -20.76 22.00
C ASN A 278 34.58 -19.32 22.40
N ASP A 279 33.32 -19.07 22.77
CA ASP A 279 32.96 -18.82 24.18
C ASP A 279 31.43 -18.80 24.35
N GLU A 280 30.91 -19.71 25.17
CA GLU A 280 29.49 -19.72 25.57
C GLU A 280 29.29 -18.71 26.70
N SER A 281 28.95 -17.47 26.38
CA SER A 281 28.05 -16.66 27.22
C SER A 281 27.56 -15.45 26.44
N GLN A 282 26.27 -15.13 26.62
CA GLN A 282 25.51 -14.02 26.01
C GLN A 282 24.84 -14.32 24.66
N VAL A 283 23.78 -15.12 24.71
CA VAL A 283 22.76 -15.13 23.66
C VAL A 283 21.92 -13.85 23.78
N ALA A 284 22.28 -12.84 22.99
CA ALA A 284 21.42 -11.70 22.71
C ALA A 284 20.18 -12.19 21.94
N LYS A 285 18.99 -12.02 22.53
CA LYS A 285 17.71 -12.20 21.83
C LYS A 285 17.45 -11.01 20.90
N GLY A 286 18.09 -10.99 19.74
CA GLY A 286 17.72 -10.14 18.61
C GLY A 286 16.94 -10.96 17.58
N ALA A 287 15.62 -11.00 17.71
CA ALA A 287 14.75 -11.84 16.87
C ALA A 287 14.30 -11.12 15.58
N GLY A 288 14.65 -11.69 14.42
CA GLY A 288 13.76 -11.71 13.24
C GLY A 288 14.00 -10.74 12.08
N THR A 289 15.11 -10.02 11.99
CA THR A 289 15.37 -9.16 10.81
C THR A 289 15.79 -9.99 9.60
N ILE A 290 15.19 -9.75 8.42
CA ILE A 290 15.74 -10.28 7.16
C ILE A 290 17.06 -9.53 6.88
N PRO A 291 18.22 -10.22 6.83
CA PRO A 291 19.48 -9.58 6.54
C PRO A 291 19.46 -8.91 5.15
N GLY A 292 19.99 -7.70 5.04
CA GLY A 292 20.25 -7.04 3.76
C GLY A 292 19.20 -6.03 3.29
N ARG A 293 17.99 -5.99 3.86
CA ARG A 293 16.97 -4.96 3.53
C ARG A 293 17.17 -3.69 4.35
N ASN A 294 17.61 -2.61 3.70
CA ASN A 294 17.89 -1.33 4.35
C ASN A 294 17.08 -0.18 3.75
N GLU A 295 16.41 -0.37 2.61
CA GLU A 295 15.73 0.70 1.90
C GLU A 295 14.29 0.30 1.54
N THR A 296 13.34 1.20 1.80
CA THR A 296 11.94 1.04 1.38
C THR A 296 11.57 2.15 0.43
N CYS A 297 10.96 1.79 -0.71
CA CYS A 297 10.26 2.78 -1.52
C CYS A 297 8.82 2.90 -1.02
N ILE A 298 8.41 4.11 -0.59
CA ILE A 298 7.06 4.43 -0.17
C ILE A 298 6.37 5.14 -1.33
N VAL A 299 5.17 4.72 -1.70
CA VAL A 299 4.43 5.22 -2.85
C VAL A 299 3.00 5.56 -2.45
N ASN A 300 2.58 6.79 -2.68
CA ASN A 300 1.17 7.18 -2.63
C ASN A 300 0.57 7.16 -4.03
N ALA A 301 -0.32 6.19 -4.26
CA ALA A 301 -0.88 5.86 -5.55
C ALA A 301 -2.24 6.53 -5.83
N ALA A 302 -2.60 7.58 -5.10
CA ALA A 302 -3.87 8.30 -5.28
C ALA A 302 -4.09 8.71 -6.76
N ILE A 303 -5.21 8.25 -7.31
CA ILE A 303 -5.64 8.54 -8.68
C ILE A 303 -6.46 9.83 -8.72
N MET A 304 -7.32 10.08 -7.72
CA MET A 304 -8.02 11.37 -7.65
C MET A 304 -7.01 12.51 -7.51
N ALA A 305 -7.08 13.49 -8.42
CA ALA A 305 -6.14 14.61 -8.48
C ALA A 305 -6.73 15.93 -7.95
N THR A 306 -8.04 15.95 -7.67
CA THR A 306 -8.71 17.10 -7.07
C THR A 306 -9.47 16.67 -5.84
N SER A 307 -9.38 17.44 -4.77
CA SER A 307 -10.11 17.21 -3.53
C SER A 307 -11.51 17.83 -3.61
N TRP A 308 -12.44 17.37 -2.78
CA TRP A 308 -13.80 17.91 -2.74
C TRP A 308 -13.78 19.39 -2.27
N PRO A 309 -14.64 20.28 -2.79
CA PRO A 309 -15.77 20.07 -3.72
C PRO A 309 -15.40 20.06 -5.21
N HIS A 310 -14.21 19.60 -5.60
CA HIS A 310 -13.73 19.45 -6.98
C HIS A 310 -14.05 20.68 -7.85
N ARG A 311 -13.64 21.88 -7.40
CA ARG A 311 -13.86 23.11 -8.15
C ARG A 311 -13.22 22.99 -9.54
N GLY A 312 -14.05 23.01 -10.59
CA GLY A 312 -13.61 22.79 -11.98
C GLY A 312 -13.66 21.33 -12.45
N GLY A 313 -14.32 20.44 -11.71
CA GLY A 313 -14.53 19.03 -12.07
C GLY A 313 -13.51 18.07 -11.45
N LYS A 314 -13.84 16.78 -11.51
CA LYS A 314 -12.93 15.70 -11.10
C LYS A 314 -11.81 15.57 -12.13
N LYS A 315 -10.58 15.43 -11.63
CA LYS A 315 -9.41 15.15 -12.45
C LYS A 315 -8.72 13.91 -11.90
N PHE A 316 -8.06 13.17 -12.77
CA PHE A 316 -7.45 11.91 -12.43
C PHE A 316 -5.99 11.88 -12.88
N ASN A 317 -5.12 11.37 -12.00
CA ASN A 317 -3.75 11.07 -12.28
C ASN A 317 -3.64 9.73 -13.03
N SER A 318 -2.52 9.56 -13.76
CA SER A 318 -2.19 8.25 -14.33
C SER A 318 -1.76 7.27 -13.24
N PRO A 319 -2.00 5.95 -13.40
CA PRO A 319 -1.45 4.94 -12.50
C PRO A 319 0.07 5.04 -12.34
N LEU A 320 0.57 4.70 -11.14
CA LEU A 320 2.00 4.55 -10.89
C LEU A 320 2.44 3.16 -11.35
N VAL A 321 3.54 3.09 -12.06
CA VAL A 321 4.13 1.82 -12.53
C VAL A 321 5.43 1.64 -11.79
N ILE A 322 5.57 0.55 -11.06
CA ILE A 322 6.78 0.21 -10.31
C ILE A 322 7.40 -1.03 -10.91
N ASP A 323 8.67 -0.92 -11.29
CA ASP A 323 9.46 -2.08 -11.63
C ASP A 323 10.31 -2.48 -10.43
N LEU A 324 10.07 -3.67 -9.88
CA LEU A 324 10.70 -4.14 -8.65
C LEU A 324 11.27 -5.55 -8.84
N ASP A 325 12.50 -5.76 -8.37
CA ASP A 325 13.08 -7.09 -8.30
C ASP A 325 12.48 -7.85 -7.10
N LEU A 326 11.85 -8.99 -7.37
CA LEU A 326 11.22 -9.89 -6.38
C LEU A 326 11.79 -11.32 -6.46
N PRO A 327 11.67 -12.15 -5.40
CA PRO A 327 12.15 -13.53 -5.42
C PRO A 327 11.43 -14.37 -6.49
N VAL A 328 12.09 -15.43 -6.97
CA VAL A 328 11.46 -16.48 -7.81
C VAL A 328 11.21 -17.70 -6.95
N ALA A 329 10.23 -18.53 -7.31
CA ALA A 329 10.14 -19.87 -6.75
C ALA A 329 11.42 -20.64 -7.13
N GLY A 330 12.20 -21.06 -6.13
CA GLY A 330 13.31 -22.00 -6.32
C GLY A 330 12.83 -23.42 -6.49
#